data_AF-A0A927S4L0-F1
#
_entry.id   AF-A0A927S4L0-F1
#
_cell.length_a   1.000
_cell.length_b   1.000
_cell.length_c   1.000
_cell.angle_alpha   90.00
_cell.angle_beta   90.00
_cell.angle_gamma   90.00
#
_symmetry.space_group_name_H-M   'P 1'
#
loop_
_entity.id
_entity.type
_entity.pdbx_description
1 polymer ?
#
loop_
_entity_poly.entity_id
_entity_poly.type
_entity_poly.pdbx_seq_one_letter_code
_entity_poly.pdbx_strand_id
1 'polypeptide(L)' 'MTDIIDFKRRKDQHTDVSDLKINSKIVKALVSAGVDTVGKLTDYTPEQLLDIPGIGIGYEVQIEIALAMVGLRLRNRR' A
#
# COMPACT_ATOMS: atom_id res chain seq x y z
N MET A 1 22.29 11.44 -14.48
CA MET A 1 21.87 10.02 -14.55
C MET A 1 20.94 9.76 -13.37
N THR A 2 19.78 10.43 -13.35
CA THR A 2 18.87 10.45 -12.18
C THR A 2 17.40 10.23 -12.57
N ASP A 3 17.11 10.06 -13.87
CA ASP A 3 15.74 10.21 -14.36
C ASP A 3 14.92 8.91 -14.48
N ILE A 4 15.56 7.73 -14.49
CA ILE A 4 14.86 6.45 -14.73
C ILE A 4 14.20 5.91 -13.44
N ILE A 5 14.85 6.08 -12.28
CA ILE A 5 14.32 5.58 -11.00
C ILE A 5 13.16 6.47 -10.51
N ASP A 6 13.27 7.78 -10.71
CA ASP A 6 12.25 8.76 -10.29
C ASP A 6 10.95 8.63 -11.10
N PHE A 7 11.06 8.33 -12.41
CA PHE A 7 9.89 8.18 -13.29
C PHE A 7 9.01 6.98 -12.91
N LYS A 8 9.61 5.84 -12.53
CA LYS A 8 8.86 4.66 -12.07
C LYS A 8 8.14 4.96 -10.74
N ARG A 9 8.86 5.58 -9.80
CA ARG A 9 8.33 6.00 -8.49
C ARG A 9 7.13 6.95 -8.61
N ARG A 10 7.15 7.91 -9.55
CA ARG A 10 6.02 8.84 -9.76
C ARG A 10 4.79 8.16 -10.34
N LYS A 11 4.95 7.14 -11.19
CA LYS A 11 3.82 6.39 -11.74
C LYS A 11 3.11 5.58 -10.65
N ASP A 12 3.89 4.93 -9.79
CA ASP A 12 3.39 4.08 -8.71
C ASP A 12 2.66 4.88 -7.61
N GLN A 13 2.98 6.17 -7.42
CA GLN A 13 2.32 7.01 -6.42
C GLN A 13 0.87 7.36 -6.75
N HIS A 14 0.43 7.26 -8.01
CA HIS A 14 -0.93 7.57 -8.42
C HIS A 14 -1.72 6.33 -8.84
N THR A 15 -1.09 5.16 -8.79
CA THR A 15 -1.75 3.86 -8.99
C THR A 15 -2.78 3.66 -7.89
N ASP A 16 -3.98 3.23 -8.26
CA ASP A 16 -5.07 2.96 -7.32
C ASP A 16 -4.76 1.68 -6.52
N VAL A 17 -5.11 1.63 -5.24
CA VAL A 17 -4.89 0.42 -4.42
C VAL A 17 -5.67 -0.79 -4.91
N SER A 18 -6.75 -0.59 -5.67
CA SER A 18 -7.51 -1.67 -6.32
C SER A 18 -6.70 -2.40 -7.40
N ASP A 19 -5.68 -1.76 -7.98
CA ASP A 19 -4.79 -2.37 -8.97
C ASP A 19 -3.81 -3.38 -8.35
N LEU A 20 -3.65 -3.39 -7.02
CA LEU A 20 -2.80 -4.34 -6.29
C LEU A 20 -3.36 -5.79 -6.28
N LYS A 21 -4.54 -6.03 -6.88
CA LYS A 21 -5.22 -7.34 -6.95
C LYS A 21 -5.37 -8.02 -5.58
N ILE A 22 -5.64 -7.23 -4.54
CA ILE A 22 -5.89 -7.72 -3.18
C ILE A 22 -7.39 -7.87 -2.90
N ASN A 23 -7.72 -8.48 -1.77
CA ASN A 23 -9.10 -8.69 -1.34
C ASN A 23 -9.89 -7.36 -1.33
N SER A 24 -11.09 -7.36 -1.92
CA SER A 24 -11.93 -6.16 -2.02
C SER A 24 -12.33 -5.55 -0.67
N LYS A 25 -12.38 -6.34 0.42
CA LYS A 25 -12.58 -5.84 1.78
C LYS A 25 -11.40 -4.99 2.26
N ILE A 26 -10.18 -5.40 1.90
CA ILE A 26 -8.96 -4.65 2.19
C ILE A 26 -9.00 -3.32 1.42
N VAL A 27 -9.25 -3.37 0.11
CA VAL A 27 -9.38 -2.18 -0.74
C VAL A 27 -10.41 -1.21 -0.15
N LYS A 28 -11.60 -1.71 0.22
CA LYS A 28 -12.65 -0.87 0.81
C LYS A 28 -12.21 -0.22 2.12
N ALA A 29 -11.57 -0.97 3.02
CA ALA A 29 -11.08 -0.42 4.29
C ALA A 29 -10.00 0.65 4.08
N LEU A 30 -9.05 0.41 3.16
CA LEU A 30 -8.01 1.38 2.78
C LEU A 30 -8.62 2.66 2.21
N VAL A 31 -9.51 2.55 1.23
CA VAL A 31 -10.19 3.70 0.61
C VAL A 31 -11.03 4.46 1.64
N SER A 32 -11.75 3.76 2.52
CA SER A 32 -12.50 4.39 3.62
C SER A 32 -11.60 5.12 4.62
N ALA A 33 -10.33 4.72 4.75
CA ALA A 33 -9.31 5.42 5.54
C ALA A 33 -8.58 6.53 4.75
N GLY A 34 -8.98 6.81 3.50
CA GLY A 34 -8.35 7.82 2.63
C GLY A 34 -7.09 7.33 1.89
N VAL A 35 -6.78 6.04 1.98
CA VAL A 35 -5.67 5.36 1.30
C VAL A 35 -6.17 4.77 -0.02
N ASP A 36 -6.35 5.63 -1.01
CA ASP A 36 -6.84 5.31 -2.36
C ASP A 36 -5.71 4.96 -3.34
N THR A 37 -4.47 5.29 -3.01
CA THR A 37 -3.31 5.14 -3.89
C THR A 37 -2.19 4.34 -3.25
N VAL A 38 -1.44 3.61 -4.07
CA VAL A 38 -0.29 2.82 -3.66
C VAL A 38 0.78 3.72 -3.01
N GLY A 39 0.95 4.95 -3.49
CA GLY A 39 1.83 5.95 -2.87
C GLY A 39 1.49 6.19 -1.40
N LYS A 40 0.24 6.55 -1.11
CA LYS A 40 -0.24 6.75 0.27
C LYS A 40 -0.07 5.48 1.11
N LEU A 41 -0.34 4.32 0.53
CA LEU A 41 -0.22 3.04 1.23
C LEU A 41 1.23 2.77 1.67
N THR A 42 2.23 3.11 0.85
CA THR A 42 3.65 2.93 1.21
C THR A 42 4.14 3.87 2.33
N ASP A 43 3.39 4.93 2.65
CA ASP A 43 3.72 5.85 3.75
C ASP A 43 3.30 5.29 5.14
N TYR A 44 2.41 4.29 5.16
CA TYR A 44 1.96 3.64 6.40
C TYR A 44 3.01 2.68 6.93
N THR A 45 3.11 2.59 8.26
CA THR A 45 3.76 1.46 8.93
C THR A 45 2.77 0.31 9.13
N PRO A 46 3.26 -0.92 9.40
CA PRO A 46 2.39 -2.05 9.75
C PRO A 46 1.43 -1.75 10.91
N GLU A 47 1.91 -1.05 11.95
CA GLU A 47 1.08 -0.67 13.10
C GLU A 47 -0.07 0.27 12.69
N GLN A 48 0.24 1.27 11.87
CA GLN A 48 -0.76 2.22 11.40
C GLN A 48 -1.82 1.55 10.50
N LEU A 49 -1.46 0.47 9.80
CA LEU A 49 -2.45 -0.33 9.07
C LEU A 49 -3.40 -1.07 10.02
N LEU A 50 -2.89 -1.60 11.13
CA LEU A 50 -3.71 -2.29 12.12
C LEU A 50 -4.65 -1.35 12.88
N ASP A 51 -4.36 -0.05 12.89
CA ASP A 51 -5.26 0.98 13.43
C ASP A 51 -6.45 1.28 12.49
N ILE A 52 -6.43 0.83 11.23
CA ILE A 52 -7.53 1.01 10.28
C ILE A 52 -8.68 0.04 10.62
N PRO A 53 -9.89 0.54 10.91
CA PRO A 53 -11.04 -0.32 11.17
C PRO A 53 -11.29 -1.30 10.01
N GLY A 54 -11.28 -2.59 10.32
CA GLY A 54 -11.46 -3.67 9.34
C GLY A 54 -10.18 -4.22 8.73
N ILE A 55 -9.00 -3.71 9.12
CA ILE A 55 -7.70 -4.31 8.81
C ILE A 55 -7.18 -5.02 10.07
N GLY A 56 -7.04 -6.34 9.98
CA GLY A 56 -6.37 -7.14 11.00
C GLY A 56 -5.03 -7.68 10.51
N ILE A 57 -4.31 -8.41 11.37
CA ILE A 57 -2.98 -8.98 11.07
C ILE A 57 -2.98 -9.78 9.75
N GLY A 58 -4.00 -10.62 9.51
CA GLY A 58 -4.08 -11.39 8.26
C GLY A 58 -4.28 -10.54 7.00
N TYR A 59 -4.79 -9.30 7.14
CA TYR A 59 -4.94 -8.36 6.04
C TYR A 59 -3.68 -7.51 5.86
N GLU A 60 -3.03 -7.12 6.96
CA GLU A 60 -1.73 -6.46 6.93
C GLU A 60 -0.68 -7.32 6.20
N VAL A 61 -0.56 -8.62 6.53
CA VAL A 61 0.33 -9.54 5.77
C VAL A 61 -0.03 -9.62 4.28
N GLN A 62 -1.32 -9.62 3.91
CA GLN A 62 -1.73 -9.64 2.50
C GLN A 62 -1.34 -8.35 1.77
N ILE A 63 -1.44 -7.20 2.45
CA ILE A 63 -1.00 -5.91 1.91
C ILE A 63 0.51 -5.94 1.68
N GLU A 64 1.29 -6.42 2.64
CA GLU A 64 2.75 -6.54 2.50
C GLU A 64 3.14 -7.43 1.30
N ILE A 65 2.50 -8.58 1.15
CA ILE A 65 2.74 -9.48 0.03
C ILE A 65 2.43 -8.78 -1.30
N ALA A 66 1.29 -8.10 -1.40
CA ALA A 66 0.89 -7.43 -2.64
C ALA A 66 1.82 -6.28 -3.03
N LEU A 67 2.27 -5.48 -2.06
CA LEU A 67 3.28 -4.46 -2.27
C LEU A 67 4.61 -5.10 -2.73
N ALA A 68 5.03 -6.19 -2.11
CA ALA A 68 6.25 -6.89 -2.48
C ALA A 68 6.20 -7.45 -3.91
N MET A 69 5.03 -7.93 -4.38
CA MET A 69 4.84 -8.39 -5.76
C MET A 69 5.07 -7.31 -6.81
N VAL A 70 4.87 -6.04 -6.46
CA VAL A 70 5.13 -4.88 -7.32
C VAL A 70 6.46 -4.16 -6.99
N GLY A 71 7.28 -4.73 -6.11
CA GLY A 71 8.59 -4.19 -5.73
C GLY A 71 8.54 -3.03 -4.74
N LEU A 72 7.43 -2.88 -4.02
CA LEU A 72 7.19 -1.85 -3.01
C LEU A 72 7.12 -2.45 -1.61
N ARG A 73 7.18 -1.59 -0.59
CA ARG A 73 7.11 -1.97 0.82
C ARG A 73 6.43 -0.86 1.63
N LEU A 74 5.87 -1.26 2.78
CA LEU A 74 5.43 -0.32 3.81
C LEU A 74 6.61 0.45 4.39
N ARG A 75 6.32 1.58 5.03
CA ARG A 75 7.31 2.39 5.71
C ARG A 75 7.89 1.61 6.88
N ASN A 76 9.23 1.59 6.98
CA ASN A 76 10.01 0.81 7.94
C ASN A 76 9.37 0.79 9.34
N ARG A 77 9.12 -0.44 9.83
CA ARG A 77 9.19 -0.76 11.25
C ARG A 77 10.64 -0.49 11.67
N ARG A 78 10.87 0.43 12.61
CA ARG A 78 12.20 0.65 13.18
C ARG A 78 12.71 -0.62 13.85
#